data_AF-A0A329BG94-F1
#
_entry.id   AF-A0A329BG94-F1
#
_cell.length_a   1.000
_cell.length_b   1.000
_cell.length_c   1.000
_cell.angle_alpha   90.00
_cell.angle_beta   90.00
_cell.angle_gamma   90.00
#
_symmetry.space_group_name_H-M   'P 1'
#
loop_
_entity.id
_entity.type
_entity.pdbx_description
1 polymer ?
#
loop_
_entity_poly.entity_id
_entity_poly.type
_entity_poly.pdbx_seq_one_letter_code
_entity_poly.pdbx_strand_id
1 'polypeptide(L)'
;MCAICDFKIEFDVSHPHALGVAVATRDAIDAGKLPERLFDGPLGNMKMRAAAIDALKDLQRQMEAVVPSSELIALPDFYVLLIENATWGFFRATESGFDSDVVPDVPDVTAERQSDRAIVLVSAETTMRSMLDNRFSLQFALSLGLIALDAGEDDRMALLTMLERALAALPSTVSG
;
A
#
# COMPACT_ATOMS: atom_id res chain seq x y z
N MET A 1 -5.62 7.59 18.53
CA MET A 1 -6.51 8.10 17.45
C MET A 1 -5.70 7.94 16.17
N CYS A 2 -6.25 7.45 15.06
CA CYS A 2 -5.45 6.87 13.97
C CYS A 2 -5.78 7.60 12.66
N ALA A 3 -4.75 8.12 11.98
CA ALA A 3 -4.75 8.91 10.74
C ALA A 3 -5.23 8.16 9.48
N ILE A 4 -6.14 7.19 9.62
CA ILE A 4 -6.82 6.61 8.47
C ILE A 4 -8.11 7.39 8.29
N CYS A 5 -8.02 8.46 7.50
CA CYS A 5 -9.11 9.40 7.31
C CYS A 5 -10.32 8.73 6.64
N ASP A 6 -11.49 9.06 7.19
CA ASP A 6 -12.81 8.66 6.72
C ASP A 6 -13.18 9.45 5.45
N PHE A 7 -12.43 9.26 4.36
CA PHE A 7 -12.83 9.79 3.06
C PHE A 7 -13.97 8.93 2.53
N LYS A 8 -15.14 9.56 2.40
CA LYS A 8 -16.32 9.03 1.70
C LYS A 8 -16.15 9.39 0.22
N ILE A 9 -15.43 8.56 -0.52
CA ILE A 9 -15.33 8.68 -1.98
C ILE A 9 -16.07 7.47 -2.56
N GLU A 10 -17.21 7.76 -3.21
CA GLU A 10 -17.91 6.81 -4.07
C GLU A 10 -16.99 6.51 -5.28
N PHE A 11 -16.83 5.22 -5.64
CA PHE A 11 -16.10 4.62 -6.79
C PHE A 11 -15.81 5.58 -7.98
N ASP A 12 -14.70 5.53 -8.70
CA ASP A 12 -13.67 4.52 -8.95
C ASP A 12 -12.56 5.23 -9.79
N VAL A 13 -11.31 4.76 -9.82
CA VAL A 13 -10.20 5.35 -10.63
C VAL A 13 -9.57 6.66 -10.07
N SER A 14 -9.24 6.73 -8.79
CA SER A 14 -8.60 7.94 -8.21
C SER A 14 -7.11 8.11 -8.53
N HIS A 15 -6.49 7.17 -9.26
CA HIS A 15 -5.09 7.23 -9.63
C HIS A 15 -4.86 6.66 -11.05
N PRO A 16 -4.03 7.28 -11.92
CA PRO A 16 -3.76 6.80 -13.28
C PRO A 16 -3.34 5.33 -13.38
N HIS A 17 -2.60 4.84 -12.38
CA HIS A 17 -2.16 3.44 -12.31
C HIS A 17 -3.18 2.44 -11.77
N ALA A 18 -4.32 2.88 -11.21
CA ALA A 18 -5.27 1.98 -10.55
C ALA A 18 -5.84 0.91 -11.50
N LEU A 19 -6.16 1.29 -12.75
CA LEU A 19 -6.69 0.34 -13.74
C LEU A 19 -5.69 -0.77 -14.08
N GLY A 20 -4.41 -0.42 -14.27
CA GLY A 20 -3.37 -1.41 -14.58
C GLY A 20 -3.19 -2.42 -13.44
N VAL A 21 -3.17 -1.93 -12.21
CA VAL A 21 -3.09 -2.77 -11.00
C VAL A 21 -4.34 -3.64 -10.85
N ALA A 22 -5.54 -3.11 -11.14
CA ALA A 22 -6.78 -3.87 -11.08
C ALA A 22 -6.79 -5.05 -12.06
N VAL A 23 -6.39 -4.82 -13.31
CA VAL A 23 -6.29 -5.86 -14.34
C VAL A 23 -5.27 -6.92 -13.92
N ALA A 24 -4.06 -6.51 -13.53
CA ALA A 24 -3.02 -7.43 -13.07
C ALA A 24 -3.44 -8.27 -11.86
N THR A 25 -4.18 -7.65 -10.94
CA THR A 25 -4.73 -8.33 -9.75
C THR A 25 -5.75 -9.40 -10.15
N ARG A 26 -6.69 -9.08 -11.06
CA ARG A 26 -7.66 -10.06 -11.56
C ARG A 26 -6.96 -11.21 -12.29
N ASP A 27 -6.01 -10.90 -13.17
CA ASP A 27 -5.23 -11.93 -13.90
C ASP A 27 -4.48 -12.86 -12.94
N ALA A 28 -3.92 -12.30 -11.86
CA ALA A 28 -3.22 -13.09 -10.84
C ALA A 28 -4.17 -13.94 -9.99
N ILE A 29 -5.39 -13.47 -9.71
CA ILE A 29 -6.43 -14.27 -9.06
C ILE A 29 -6.85 -15.43 -9.96
N ASP A 30 -7.16 -15.14 -11.23
CA ASP A 30 -7.60 -16.15 -12.20
C ASP A 30 -6.50 -17.20 -12.47
N ALA A 31 -5.23 -16.79 -12.40
CA ALA A 31 -4.07 -17.69 -12.49
C ALA A 31 -3.73 -18.41 -11.17
N GLY A 32 -4.50 -18.20 -10.08
CA GLY A 32 -4.28 -18.82 -8.77
C GLY A 32 -3.04 -18.33 -8.02
N LYS A 33 -2.45 -17.19 -8.44
CA LYS A 33 -1.28 -16.56 -7.79
C LYS A 33 -1.68 -15.68 -6.60
N LEU A 34 -2.88 -15.11 -6.64
CA LEU A 34 -3.48 -14.37 -5.54
C LEU A 34 -4.75 -15.07 -5.05
N PRO A 35 -5.02 -15.04 -3.74
CA PRO A 35 -6.31 -15.51 -3.23
C PRO A 35 -7.42 -14.54 -3.63
N GLU A 36 -8.55 -15.09 -4.06
CA GLU A 36 -9.78 -14.30 -4.17
C GLU A 36 -10.35 -14.06 -2.77
N ARG A 37 -10.66 -12.80 -2.46
CA ARG A 37 -11.30 -12.41 -1.20
C ARG A 37 -12.66 -11.83 -1.50
N LEU A 38 -13.69 -12.60 -1.19
CA LEU A 38 -15.08 -12.19 -1.33
C LEU A 38 -15.59 -11.61 -0.02
N PHE A 39 -16.07 -10.37 -0.06
CA PHE A 39 -16.72 -9.70 1.06
C PHE A 39 -18.21 -9.55 0.76
N ASP A 40 -18.95 -10.65 0.86
CA ASP A 40 -20.37 -10.68 0.51
C ASP A 40 -21.30 -10.17 1.62
N GLY A 41 -22.51 -9.81 1.19
CA GLY A 41 -23.64 -9.49 2.05
C GLY A 41 -23.75 -8.01 2.45
N PRO A 42 -24.73 -7.67 3.32
CA PRO A 42 -25.10 -6.28 3.62
C PRO A 42 -23.97 -5.42 4.21
N LEU A 43 -22.92 -6.03 4.74
CA LEU A 43 -21.77 -5.38 5.36
C LEU A 43 -20.47 -5.53 4.56
N GLY A 44 -20.55 -6.01 3.31
CA GLY A 44 -19.38 -6.31 2.47
C GLY A 44 -18.40 -5.15 2.37
N ASN A 45 -18.88 -3.96 1.97
CA ASN A 45 -18.05 -2.76 1.84
C ASN A 45 -17.37 -2.35 3.16
N MET A 46 -18.08 -2.46 4.28
CA MET A 46 -17.52 -2.14 5.60
C MET A 46 -16.41 -3.12 5.99
N LYS A 47 -16.60 -4.42 5.74
CA LYS A 47 -15.59 -5.45 6.00
C LYS A 47 -14.35 -5.27 5.10
N MET A 48 -14.56 -4.95 3.83
CA MET A 48 -13.48 -4.65 2.89
C MET A 48 -12.68 -3.42 3.35
N ARG A 49 -13.36 -2.37 3.82
CA ARG A 49 -12.70 -1.19 4.40
C ARG A 49 -11.91 -1.49 5.66
N ALA A 50 -12.48 -2.29 6.57
CA ALA A 50 -11.75 -2.73 7.77
C ALA A 50 -10.50 -3.53 7.38
N ALA A 51 -10.60 -4.45 6.42
CA ALA A 51 -9.46 -5.25 5.95
C ALA A 51 -8.35 -4.37 5.32
N ALA A 52 -8.73 -3.40 4.48
CA ALA A 52 -7.78 -2.46 3.89
C ALA A 52 -7.05 -1.63 4.96
N ILE A 53 -7.79 -1.14 5.96
CA ILE A 53 -7.25 -0.41 7.11
C ILE A 53 -6.25 -1.28 7.89
N ASP A 54 -6.61 -2.54 8.14
CA ASP A 54 -5.75 -3.46 8.88
C ASP A 54 -4.47 -3.78 8.09
N ALA A 55 -4.57 -3.99 6.76
CA ALA A 55 -3.40 -4.20 5.91
C ALA A 55 -2.43 -3.01 5.92
N LEU A 56 -2.94 -1.77 5.91
CA LEU A 56 -2.10 -0.57 6.02
C LEU A 56 -1.42 -0.45 7.39
N LYS A 57 -2.12 -0.79 8.48
CA LYS A 57 -1.53 -0.84 9.82
C LYS A 57 -0.49 -1.95 9.95
N ASP A 58 -0.72 -3.09 9.32
CA ASP A 58 0.24 -4.20 9.28
C ASP A 58 1.52 -3.79 8.55
N LEU A 59 1.38 -3.09 7.41
CA LEU A 59 2.52 -2.50 6.70
C LEU A 59 3.29 -1.51 7.57
N GLN A 60 2.58 -0.57 8.22
CA GLN A 60 3.21 0.40 9.13
C GLN A 60 4.01 -0.31 10.22
N ARG A 61 3.38 -1.25 10.93
CA ARG A 61 3.99 -2.01 12.02
C ARG A 61 5.21 -2.80 11.54
N GLN A 62 5.13 -3.41 10.35
CA GLN A 62 6.24 -4.16 9.80
C GLN A 62 7.43 -3.26 9.47
N MET A 63 7.17 -2.08 8.88
CA MET A 63 8.24 -1.11 8.61
C MET A 63 8.87 -0.62 9.91
N GLU A 64 8.09 -0.24 10.92
CA GLU A 64 8.59 0.21 12.23
C GLU A 64 9.33 -0.87 13.02
N ALA A 65 8.95 -2.14 12.84
CA ALA A 65 9.60 -3.27 13.52
C ALA A 65 10.99 -3.60 12.96
N VAL A 66 11.22 -3.31 11.67
CA VAL A 66 12.43 -3.74 10.94
C VAL A 66 13.37 -2.58 10.67
N VAL A 67 12.83 -1.40 10.39
CA VAL A 67 13.59 -0.23 9.98
C VAL A 67 13.75 0.72 11.17
N PRO A 68 14.98 1.10 11.54
CA PRO A 68 15.20 2.10 12.58
C PRO A 68 14.52 3.44 12.24
N SER A 69 14.00 4.15 13.24
CA SER A 69 13.33 5.44 13.02
C SER A 69 14.24 6.49 12.35
N SER A 70 15.55 6.44 12.60
CA SER A 70 16.56 7.28 11.94
C SER A 70 16.67 7.06 10.43
N GLU A 71 16.27 5.87 9.95
CA GLU A 71 16.22 5.57 8.52
C GLU A 71 14.82 5.82 7.94
N LEU A 72 13.76 5.59 8.73
CA LEU A 72 12.38 5.94 8.33
C LEU A 72 12.24 7.45 8.07
N ILE A 73 12.84 8.30 8.91
CA ILE A 73 12.77 9.76 8.76
C ILE A 73 13.46 10.29 7.49
N ALA A 74 14.30 9.48 6.85
CA ALA A 74 14.92 9.80 5.57
C ALA A 74 14.01 9.49 4.36
N LEU A 75 12.89 8.79 4.58
CA LEU A 75 11.91 8.57 3.53
C LEU A 75 11.12 9.85 3.25
N PRO A 76 10.74 10.09 1.98
CA PRO A 76 9.76 11.09 1.69
C PRO A 76 8.39 10.68 2.26
N ASP A 77 7.55 11.67 2.55
CA ASP A 77 6.13 11.42 2.83
C ASP A 77 5.48 10.73 1.64
N PHE A 78 4.70 9.67 1.87
CA PHE A 78 4.07 8.92 0.80
C PHE A 78 2.66 8.45 1.15
N TYR A 79 1.90 8.16 0.10
CA TYR A 79 0.57 7.59 0.17
C TYR A 79 0.58 6.13 -0.28
N VAL A 80 -0.34 5.34 0.26
CA VAL A 80 -0.69 4.01 -0.22
C VAL A 80 -2.16 4.01 -0.60
N LEU A 81 -2.46 3.67 -1.85
CA LEU A 81 -3.82 3.48 -2.35
C LEU A 81 -4.12 1.98 -2.49
N LEU A 82 -5.10 1.49 -1.73
CA LEU A 82 -5.71 0.18 -1.91
C LEU A 82 -6.96 0.29 -2.79
N ILE A 83 -6.89 -0.28 -3.99
CA ILE A 83 -7.81 0.05 -5.09
C ILE A 83 -9.22 -0.52 -4.93
N GLU A 84 -9.43 -1.62 -4.19
CA GLU A 84 -10.73 -2.31 -4.14
C GLU A 84 -11.85 -1.45 -3.56
N ASN A 85 -11.50 -0.47 -2.74
CA ASN A 85 -12.45 0.44 -2.10
C ASN A 85 -11.92 1.88 -1.97
N ALA A 86 -10.90 2.21 -2.76
CA ALA A 86 -10.19 3.49 -2.72
C ALA A 86 -9.74 3.91 -1.31
N THR A 87 -9.21 2.96 -0.51
CA THR A 87 -8.66 3.28 0.82
C THR A 87 -7.28 3.87 0.67
N TRP A 88 -7.09 5.06 1.22
CA TRP A 88 -5.81 5.76 1.28
C TRP A 88 -5.19 5.65 2.67
N GLY A 89 -3.91 5.31 2.73
CA GLY A 89 -3.04 5.49 3.89
C GLY A 89 -2.02 6.57 3.60
N PHE A 90 -1.70 7.40 4.59
CA PHE A 90 -0.62 8.38 4.49
C PHE A 90 0.45 8.08 5.53
N PHE A 91 1.70 8.16 5.11
CA PHE A 91 2.86 7.77 5.89
C PHE A 91 3.83 8.95 5.94
N ARG A 92 3.93 9.54 7.13
CA ARG A 92 4.93 10.54 7.48
C ARG A 92 5.79 10.01 8.61
N ALA A 93 7.08 9.86 8.37
CA ALA A 93 8.00 9.40 9.40
C ALA A 93 8.35 10.52 10.39
N THR A 94 8.58 10.13 11.64
CA THR A 94 8.98 10.96 12.78
C THR A 94 10.12 10.28 13.51
N GLU A 95 10.70 10.94 14.52
CA GLU A 95 11.75 10.35 15.36
C GLU A 95 11.30 9.07 16.10
N SER A 96 9.99 8.85 16.26
CA SER A 96 9.39 7.72 16.98
C SER A 96 8.66 6.71 16.09
N GLY A 97 8.80 6.78 14.77
CA GLY A 97 8.03 5.95 13.81
C GLY A 97 7.10 6.79 12.95
N PHE A 98 6.05 6.22 12.38
CA PHE A 98 5.09 6.98 11.59
C PHE A 98 4.11 7.77 12.46
N ASP A 99 3.81 9.00 12.04
CA ASP A 99 2.87 9.89 12.73
C ASP A 99 1.44 9.33 12.64
N SER A 100 0.86 8.94 13.78
CA SER A 100 -0.50 8.42 13.84
C SER A 100 -1.59 9.48 13.88
N ASP A 101 -1.23 10.75 14.11
CA ASP A 101 -2.16 11.87 14.27
C ASP A 101 -2.07 12.86 13.08
N VAL A 102 -1.26 12.53 12.07
CA VAL A 102 -1.11 13.34 10.88
C VAL A 102 -2.43 13.47 10.11
N VAL A 103 -2.72 14.69 9.65
CA VAL A 103 -3.82 14.96 8.73
C VAL A 103 -3.21 15.41 7.41
N PRO A 104 -3.17 14.54 6.37
CA PRO A 104 -2.61 14.90 5.08
C PRO A 104 -3.56 15.81 4.29
N ASP A 105 -2.98 16.56 3.36
CA ASP A 105 -3.73 17.17 2.26
C ASP A 105 -4.18 16.10 1.25
N VAL A 106 -5.08 16.46 0.35
CA VAL A 106 -5.45 15.57 -0.76
C VAL A 106 -4.24 15.38 -1.68
N PRO A 107 -3.85 14.15 -2.04
CA PRO A 107 -2.69 13.92 -2.89
C PRO A 107 -2.91 14.50 -4.30
N ASP A 108 -2.01 15.36 -4.77
CA ASP A 108 -1.99 15.79 -6.16
C ASP A 108 -1.32 14.73 -7.03
N VAL A 109 -2.12 14.01 -7.80
CA VAL A 109 -1.67 12.96 -8.73
C VAL A 109 -1.73 13.43 -10.19
N THR A 110 -2.02 14.71 -10.40
CA THR A 110 -2.33 15.29 -11.71
C THR A 110 -1.31 16.33 -12.17
N ALA A 111 -0.48 16.84 -11.26
CA ALA A 111 0.58 17.79 -11.59
C ALA A 111 1.47 17.28 -12.73
N GLU A 112 1.85 18.16 -13.66
CA GLU A 112 2.61 17.72 -14.84
C GLU A 112 4.01 17.21 -14.46
N ARG A 113 4.69 17.91 -13.53
CA ARG A 113 6.02 17.55 -13.05
C ARG A 113 5.93 16.53 -11.92
N GLN A 114 6.72 15.47 -12.02
CA GLN A 114 6.75 14.42 -10.99
C GLN A 114 7.14 14.95 -9.60
N SER A 115 8.03 15.96 -9.53
CA SER A 115 8.45 16.58 -8.27
C SER A 115 7.32 17.28 -7.51
N ASP A 116 6.23 17.60 -8.20
CA ASP A 116 5.08 18.30 -7.63
C ASP A 116 3.94 17.31 -7.30
N ARG A 117 4.04 16.06 -7.74
CA ARG A 117 3.04 15.02 -7.45
C ARG A 117 3.30 14.40 -6.08
N ALA A 118 2.22 13.98 -5.46
CA ALA A 118 2.30 13.07 -4.32
C ALA A 118 2.98 11.76 -4.73
N ILE A 119 3.79 11.20 -3.83
CA ILE A 119 4.36 9.87 -3.98
C ILE A 119 3.30 8.85 -3.60
N VAL A 120 2.91 7.96 -4.53
CA VAL A 120 1.79 7.03 -4.31
C VAL A 120 2.18 5.61 -4.69
N LEU A 121 2.12 4.71 -3.71
CA LEU A 121 2.11 3.26 -3.93
C LEU A 121 0.67 2.78 -4.15
N VAL A 122 0.39 2.25 -5.32
CA VAL A 122 -0.92 1.72 -5.70
C VAL A 122 -0.87 0.20 -5.67
N SER A 123 -1.78 -0.44 -4.94
CA SER A 123 -1.85 -1.89 -4.81
C SER A 123 -3.30 -2.33 -4.60
N ALA A 124 -3.55 -3.64 -4.75
CA ALA A 124 -4.71 -4.28 -4.16
C ALA A 124 -4.45 -4.64 -2.69
N GLU A 125 -5.48 -4.66 -1.85
CA GLU A 125 -5.47 -5.17 -0.47
C GLU A 125 -5.01 -6.63 -0.45
N THR A 126 -5.53 -7.46 -1.35
CA THR A 126 -5.14 -8.89 -1.40
C THR A 126 -3.65 -9.06 -1.76
N THR A 127 -3.11 -8.17 -2.59
CA THR A 127 -1.67 -8.13 -2.91
C THR A 127 -0.87 -7.72 -1.68
N MET A 128 -1.26 -6.63 -1.01
CA MET A 128 -0.59 -6.13 0.20
C MET A 128 -0.56 -7.20 1.29
N ARG A 129 -1.71 -7.83 1.54
CA ARG A 129 -1.86 -8.94 2.49
C ARG A 129 -0.95 -10.10 2.14
N SER A 130 -0.93 -10.53 0.87
CA SER A 130 -0.11 -11.66 0.45
C SER A 130 1.40 -11.41 0.59
N MET A 131 1.85 -10.15 0.44
CA MET A 131 3.23 -9.78 0.76
C MET A 131 3.49 -9.81 2.27
N LEU A 132 2.57 -9.27 3.08
CA LEU A 132 2.68 -9.26 4.54
C LEU A 132 2.61 -10.67 5.16
N ASP A 133 1.93 -11.59 4.48
CA ASP A 133 1.91 -13.02 4.82
C ASP A 133 3.13 -13.78 4.27
N ASN A 134 4.09 -13.09 3.64
CA ASN A 134 5.28 -13.65 3.00
C ASN A 134 4.98 -14.76 1.96
N ARG A 135 3.88 -14.61 1.21
CA ARG A 135 3.51 -15.55 0.13
C ARG A 135 4.27 -15.26 -1.16
N PHE A 136 4.69 -14.01 -1.36
CA PHE A 136 5.62 -13.60 -2.42
C PHE A 136 6.34 -12.30 -2.06
N SER A 137 7.45 -12.02 -2.77
CA SER A 137 8.26 -10.81 -2.55
C SER A 137 7.69 -9.58 -3.26
N LEU A 138 8.16 -8.40 -2.84
CA LEU A 138 7.86 -7.14 -3.51
C LEU A 138 8.28 -7.16 -4.99
N GLN A 139 9.43 -7.75 -5.32
CA GLN A 139 9.91 -7.84 -6.71
C GLN A 139 8.99 -8.72 -7.55
N PHE A 140 8.46 -9.80 -6.97
CA PHE A 140 7.46 -10.62 -7.66
C PHE A 140 6.20 -9.80 -7.95
N ALA A 141 5.69 -9.07 -6.95
CA ALA A 141 4.53 -8.20 -7.11
C ALA A 141 4.74 -7.13 -8.20
N LEU A 142 5.90 -6.45 -8.19
CA LEU A 142 6.29 -5.47 -9.21
C LEU A 142 6.38 -6.11 -10.60
N SER A 143 6.98 -7.31 -10.71
CA SER A 143 7.13 -8.02 -12.00
C SER A 143 5.80 -8.41 -12.64
N LEU A 144 4.76 -8.61 -11.82
CA LEU A 144 3.41 -8.94 -12.27
C LEU A 144 2.52 -7.70 -12.44
N GLY A 145 3.01 -6.49 -12.12
CA GLY A 145 2.21 -5.27 -12.16
C GLY A 145 1.16 -5.17 -11.04
N LEU A 146 1.30 -5.99 -9.98
CA LEU A 146 0.39 -5.98 -8.83
C LEU A 146 0.56 -4.75 -7.94
N ILE A 147 1.68 -4.03 -8.13
CA ILE A 147 2.00 -2.78 -7.46
C ILE A 147 2.50 -1.80 -8.50
N ALA A 148 2.04 -0.56 -8.42
CA ALA A 148 2.62 0.57 -9.12
C ALA A 148 3.12 1.59 -8.09
N LEU A 149 4.22 2.27 -8.41
CA LEU A 149 4.74 3.37 -7.59
C LEU A 149 4.86 4.61 -8.49
N ASP A 150 3.99 5.58 -8.25
CA ASP A 150 4.03 6.92 -8.86
C ASP A 150 4.93 7.80 -8.00
N ALA A 151 6.18 7.98 -8.44
CA ALA A 151 7.21 8.71 -7.73
C ALA A 151 8.34 9.12 -8.68
N GLY A 152 9.13 10.14 -8.28
CA GLY A 152 10.42 10.41 -8.91
C GLY A 152 11.38 9.24 -8.73
N GLU A 153 12.42 9.14 -9.57
CA GLU A 153 13.34 7.99 -9.56
C GLU A 153 14.04 7.77 -8.21
N ASP A 154 14.50 8.85 -7.58
CA ASP A 154 15.16 8.80 -6.27
C ASP A 154 14.21 8.35 -5.16
N ASP A 155 13.02 8.96 -5.08
CA ASP A 155 11.98 8.61 -4.10
C ASP A 155 11.48 7.17 -4.30
N ARG A 156 11.31 6.77 -5.56
CA ARG A 156 10.95 5.40 -5.95
C ARG A 156 11.98 4.42 -5.41
N MET A 157 13.26 4.68 -5.65
CA MET A 157 14.35 3.80 -5.22
C MET A 157 14.45 3.73 -3.69
N ALA A 158 14.33 4.86 -3.01
CA ALA A 158 14.33 4.93 -1.55
C ALA A 158 13.18 4.12 -0.94
N LEU A 159 11.94 4.34 -1.41
CA LEU A 159 10.76 3.67 -0.88
C LEU A 159 10.79 2.16 -1.19
N LEU A 160 11.13 1.74 -2.41
CA LEU A 160 11.21 0.32 -2.75
C LEU A 160 12.30 -0.41 -1.97
N THR A 161 13.45 0.24 -1.76
CA THR A 161 14.54 -0.33 -0.94
C THR A 161 14.08 -0.54 0.50
N MET A 162 13.31 0.40 1.05
CA MET A 162 12.82 0.28 2.41
C MET A 162 11.73 -0.77 2.56
N LEU A 163 10.77 -0.78 1.63
CA LEU A 163 9.71 -1.78 1.59
C LEU A 163 10.30 -3.18 1.43
N GLU A 164 11.31 -3.34 0.57
CA GLU A 164 11.98 -4.64 0.39
C GLU A 164 12.61 -5.11 1.69
N ARG A 165 13.35 -4.25 2.39
CA ARG A 165 13.96 -4.60 3.68
C ARG A 165 12.92 -4.98 4.71
N ALA A 166 11.84 -4.20 4.82
CA ALA A 166 10.76 -4.47 5.77
C ALA A 166 10.07 -5.81 5.48
N LEU A 167 9.73 -6.08 4.22
CA LEU A 167 9.00 -7.27 3.82
C LEU A 167 9.89 -8.53 3.81
N ALA A 168 11.17 -8.42 3.45
CA ALA A 168 12.12 -9.54 3.46
C ALA A 168 12.40 -10.08 4.88
N ALA A 169 12.14 -9.29 5.93
CA ALA A 169 12.29 -9.70 7.31
C ALA A 169 11.07 -10.46 7.87
N LEU A 170 9.99 -10.62 7.09
CA LEU A 170 8.82 -11.38 7.52
C LEU A 170 9.18 -12.88 7.65
N PRO A 171 8.73 -13.56 8.71
CA PRO A 171 8.94 -15.00 8.83
C PRO A 171 8.22 -15.73 7.69
N SER A 172 8.83 -16.77 7.13
CA SER A 172 8.16 -17.63 6.16
C SER A 172 6.97 -18.31 6.83
N THR A 173 5.76 -18.05 6.36
CA THR A 173 4.58 -18.78 6.80
C THR A 173 4.61 -20.18 6.17
N VAL A 174 5.21 -21.14 6.90
CA VAL A 174 5.06 -22.56 6.58
C VAL A 174 3.59 -22.90 6.83
N SER A 175 2.79 -22.90 5.76
CA SER A 175 1.46 -23.48 5.80
C SER A 175 1.61 -24.99 5.94
N GLY A 176 1.35 -25.52 7.13
CA GLY A 176 1.19 -26.94 7.39
C GLY A 176 -0.16 -27.48 6.94
#